data_AF-A0A7C7ZIM1-F1
#
_entry.id   AF-A0A7C7ZIM1-F1
#
_cell.length_a   1.000
_cell.length_b   1.000
_cell.length_c   1.000
_cell.angle_alpha   90.00
_cell.angle_beta   90.00
_cell.angle_gamma   90.00
#
_symmetry.space_group_name_H-M   'P 1'
#
loop_
_entity.id
_entity.type
_entity.pdbx_description
1 polymer ?
#
loop_
_entity_poly.entity_id
_entity_poly.type
_entity_poly.pdbx_seq_one_letter_code
_entity_poly.pdbx_strand_id
1 'polypeptide(L)'
;SKHAAAKKKAAAKKKAAAKKKKAVAAATKKKKAAAAKKKKAAKKKAAAIKKVALKKKKAIAKKKAEAKKKAAAIEAKRKAAAKKEATARKAAEAKAKAEAKAKAKLEKEASAQKAAEEKALAAAIARRGKAKPSGPRHPKLGYKWECFNCTAKFYDLNKEEPVCPKCEADQRDKPKDAPADKTKKKKVKAKVRPMVPIYDDEDSPPADDPDRSASDGSGRTAATEASLFEDATEDQDVVDVVDVVEKGDSAKLGHVVDDDASGPRAGSLKIEDIDGK
;
A
#
# COMPACT_ATOMS: atom_id res chain seq x y z
N SER A 1 -93.67 -14.48 102.88
CA SER A 1 -92.47 -13.73 102.44
C SER A 1 -91.36 -14.51 101.72
N LYS A 2 -91.17 -15.84 101.92
CA LYS A 2 -90.08 -16.60 101.25
C LYS A 2 -90.22 -16.79 99.73
N HIS A 3 -91.45 -16.91 99.20
CA HIS A 3 -91.69 -17.09 97.75
C HIS A 3 -91.40 -15.84 96.89
N ALA A 4 -91.52 -14.63 97.45
CA ALA A 4 -91.21 -13.39 96.74
C ALA A 4 -89.68 -13.20 96.52
N ALA A 5 -88.87 -13.62 97.50
CA ALA A 5 -87.40 -13.57 97.40
C ALA A 5 -86.85 -14.56 96.35
N ALA A 6 -87.46 -15.74 96.22
CA ALA A 6 -87.10 -16.73 95.21
C ALA A 6 -87.40 -16.23 93.78
N LYS A 7 -88.56 -15.59 93.56
CA LYS A 7 -88.90 -14.99 92.25
C LYS A 7 -87.95 -13.85 91.86
N LYS A 8 -87.54 -12.99 92.80
CA LYS A 8 -86.54 -11.92 92.54
C LYS A 8 -85.16 -12.49 92.19
N LYS A 9 -84.70 -13.55 92.88
CA LYS A 9 -83.42 -14.22 92.55
C LYS A 9 -83.45 -14.90 91.17
N ALA A 10 -84.57 -15.53 90.79
CA ALA A 10 -84.72 -16.13 89.46
C ALA A 10 -84.72 -15.09 88.33
N ALA A 11 -85.37 -13.93 88.53
CA ALA A 11 -85.37 -12.84 87.56
C ALA A 11 -83.98 -12.20 87.39
N ALA A 12 -83.22 -12.03 88.48
CA ALA A 12 -81.83 -11.54 88.43
C ALA A 12 -80.90 -12.52 87.69
N LYS A 13 -81.04 -13.83 87.92
CA LYS A 13 -80.25 -14.86 87.22
C LYS A 13 -80.56 -14.90 85.71
N LYS A 14 -81.83 -14.75 85.32
CA LYS A 14 -82.23 -14.62 83.90
C LYS A 14 -81.66 -13.37 83.23
N LYS A 15 -81.69 -12.21 83.91
CA LYS A 15 -81.09 -10.96 83.40
C LYS A 15 -79.57 -11.06 83.26
N ALA A 16 -78.88 -11.69 84.21
CA ALA A 16 -77.44 -11.93 84.15
C ALA A 16 -77.05 -12.88 83.00
N ALA A 17 -77.82 -13.96 82.80
CA ALA A 17 -77.62 -14.89 81.69
C ALA A 17 -77.86 -14.23 80.32
N ALA A 18 -78.88 -13.37 80.20
CA ALA A 18 -79.14 -12.59 78.98
C ALA A 18 -78.00 -11.59 78.69
N LYS A 19 -77.46 -10.92 79.71
CA LYS A 19 -76.31 -10.00 79.57
C LYS A 19 -75.05 -10.74 79.13
N LYS A 20 -74.76 -11.92 79.70
CA LYS A 20 -73.64 -12.79 79.27
C LYS A 20 -73.81 -13.27 77.82
N LYS A 21 -75.01 -13.72 77.42
CA LYS A 21 -75.28 -14.11 76.02
C LYS A 21 -75.09 -12.95 75.03
N LYS A 22 -75.55 -11.74 75.37
CA LYS A 22 -75.33 -10.54 74.54
C LYS A 22 -73.84 -10.17 74.44
N ALA A 23 -73.08 -10.26 75.54
CA ALA A 23 -71.63 -9.99 75.53
C ALA A 23 -70.85 -11.00 74.67
N VAL A 24 -71.18 -12.29 74.73
CA VAL A 24 -70.56 -13.34 73.89
C VAL A 24 -70.93 -13.16 72.41
N ALA A 25 -72.18 -12.78 72.11
CA ALA A 25 -72.60 -12.46 70.73
C ALA A 25 -71.87 -11.22 70.17
N ALA A 26 -71.66 -10.18 70.99
CA ALA A 26 -70.89 -9.00 70.59
C ALA A 26 -69.40 -9.32 70.38
N ALA A 27 -68.79 -10.12 71.26
CA ALA A 27 -67.39 -10.55 71.14
C ALA A 27 -67.15 -11.42 69.91
N THR A 28 -68.07 -12.34 69.61
CA THR A 28 -67.99 -13.19 68.40
C THR A 28 -68.18 -12.38 67.11
N LYS A 29 -69.09 -11.39 67.09
CA LYS A 29 -69.22 -10.45 65.96
C LYS A 29 -67.94 -9.62 65.76
N LYS A 30 -67.33 -9.10 66.83
CA LYS A 30 -66.07 -8.34 66.76
C LYS A 30 -64.91 -9.21 66.25
N LYS A 31 -64.80 -10.46 66.71
CA LYS A 31 -63.79 -11.41 66.24
C LYS A 31 -63.98 -11.77 64.75
N LYS A 32 -65.21 -12.02 64.30
CA LYS A 32 -65.52 -12.26 62.88
C LYS A 32 -65.20 -11.04 62.00
N ALA A 33 -65.53 -9.83 62.45
CA ALA A 33 -65.21 -8.60 61.73
C ALA A 33 -63.69 -8.36 61.63
N ALA A 34 -62.94 -8.60 62.71
CA ALA A 34 -61.47 -8.51 62.70
C ALA A 34 -60.82 -9.55 61.77
N ALA A 35 -61.32 -10.79 61.76
CA ALA A 35 -60.85 -11.83 60.85
C ALA A 35 -61.15 -11.49 59.38
N ALA A 36 -62.32 -10.93 59.08
CA ALA A 36 -62.67 -10.48 57.73
C ALA A 36 -61.76 -9.33 57.25
N LYS A 37 -61.45 -8.35 58.12
CA LYS A 37 -60.49 -7.28 57.81
C LYS A 37 -59.09 -7.81 57.55
N LYS A 38 -58.60 -8.75 58.37
CA LYS A 38 -57.29 -9.40 58.16
C LYS A 38 -57.23 -10.17 56.83
N LYS A 39 -58.28 -10.94 56.49
CA LYS A 39 -58.37 -11.66 55.21
C LYS A 39 -58.38 -10.70 54.00
N LYS A 40 -59.12 -9.58 54.07
CA LYS A 40 -59.12 -8.55 53.01
C LYS A 40 -57.74 -7.90 52.85
N ALA A 41 -57.07 -7.57 53.96
CA ALA A 41 -55.71 -7.01 53.93
C ALA A 41 -54.69 -7.99 53.34
N ALA A 42 -54.74 -9.26 53.73
CA ALA A 42 -53.87 -10.31 53.18
C ALA A 42 -54.09 -10.50 51.67
N LYS A 43 -55.35 -10.54 51.21
CA LYS A 43 -55.68 -10.63 49.78
C LYS A 43 -55.16 -9.42 49.00
N LYS A 44 -55.26 -8.21 49.54
CA LYS A 44 -54.72 -6.98 48.92
C LYS A 44 -53.19 -7.03 48.83
N LYS A 45 -52.50 -7.48 49.88
CA LYS A 45 -51.03 -7.67 49.88
C LYS A 45 -50.58 -8.72 48.85
N ALA A 46 -51.25 -9.87 48.79
CA ALA A 46 -50.95 -10.92 47.81
C ALA A 46 -51.16 -10.43 46.36
N ALA A 47 -52.23 -9.66 46.10
CA ALA A 47 -52.46 -9.06 44.79
C ALA A 47 -51.39 -8.02 44.41
N ALA A 48 -50.91 -7.22 45.37
CA ALA A 48 -49.82 -6.27 45.14
C ALA A 48 -48.50 -6.99 44.79
N ILE A 49 -48.14 -8.03 45.55
CA ILE A 49 -46.93 -8.84 45.28
C ILE A 49 -47.01 -9.49 43.90
N LYS A 50 -48.17 -10.06 43.52
CA LYS A 50 -48.37 -10.65 42.19
C LYS A 50 -48.22 -9.61 41.07
N LYS A 51 -48.72 -8.39 41.26
CA LYS A 51 -48.53 -7.29 40.29
C LYS A 51 -47.07 -6.90 40.15
N VAL A 52 -46.32 -6.79 41.24
CA VAL A 52 -44.88 -6.47 41.22
C VAL A 52 -44.09 -7.59 40.52
N ALA A 53 -44.38 -8.86 40.83
CA ALA A 53 -43.75 -10.01 40.18
C ALA A 53 -44.01 -10.04 38.67
N LEU A 54 -45.25 -9.76 38.24
CA LEU A 54 -45.58 -9.69 36.80
C LEU A 54 -44.87 -8.53 36.11
N LYS A 55 -44.78 -7.34 36.74
CA LYS A 55 -44.02 -6.21 36.20
C LYS A 55 -42.53 -6.55 36.06
N LYS A 56 -41.92 -7.19 37.07
CA LYS A 56 -40.51 -7.63 37.02
C LYS A 56 -40.28 -8.66 35.91
N LYS A 57 -41.16 -9.66 35.76
CA LYS A 57 -41.09 -10.65 34.67
C LYS A 57 -41.19 -10.00 33.28
N LYS A 58 -42.11 -9.04 33.09
CA LYS A 58 -42.22 -8.29 31.83
C LYS A 58 -40.98 -7.46 31.52
N ALA A 59 -40.39 -6.80 32.53
CA ALA A 59 -39.16 -6.02 32.36
C ALA A 59 -37.96 -6.90 31.96
N ILE A 60 -37.81 -8.08 32.58
CA ILE A 60 -36.76 -9.05 32.23
C ILE A 60 -36.97 -9.57 30.80
N ALA A 61 -38.20 -9.91 30.42
CA ALA A 61 -38.53 -10.35 29.07
C ALA A 61 -38.20 -9.28 28.02
N LYS A 62 -38.53 -8.00 28.30
CA LYS A 62 -38.19 -6.88 27.41
C LYS A 62 -36.68 -6.72 27.26
N LYS A 63 -35.93 -6.72 28.37
CA LYS A 63 -34.45 -6.63 28.33
C LYS A 63 -33.83 -7.80 27.56
N LYS A 64 -34.33 -9.03 27.73
CA LYS A 64 -33.85 -10.20 26.99
C LYS A 64 -34.14 -10.09 25.49
N ALA A 65 -35.31 -9.56 25.11
CA ALA A 65 -35.65 -9.33 23.71
C ALA A 65 -34.75 -8.25 23.06
N GLU A 66 -34.47 -7.16 23.77
CA GLU A 66 -33.56 -6.10 23.31
C GLU A 66 -32.12 -6.61 23.18
N ALA A 67 -31.63 -7.40 24.14
CA ALA A 67 -30.31 -8.04 24.06
C ALA A 67 -30.21 -8.99 22.85
N LYS A 68 -31.24 -9.81 22.60
CA LYS A 68 -31.27 -10.70 21.43
C LYS A 68 -31.26 -9.92 20.10
N LYS A 69 -32.00 -8.80 20.02
CA LYS A 69 -31.98 -7.93 18.84
C LYS A 69 -30.60 -7.28 18.62
N LYS A 70 -29.94 -6.82 19.68
CA LYS A 70 -28.58 -6.25 19.60
C LYS A 70 -27.55 -7.30 19.16
N ALA A 71 -27.61 -8.51 19.70
CA ALA A 71 -26.73 -9.61 19.31
C ALA A 71 -26.88 -9.96 17.82
N ALA A 72 -28.13 -10.09 17.34
CA ALA A 72 -28.40 -10.37 15.93
C ALA A 72 -27.89 -9.25 15.00
N ALA A 73 -28.02 -7.98 15.40
CA ALA A 73 -27.50 -6.85 14.64
C ALA A 73 -25.96 -6.85 14.56
N ILE A 74 -25.27 -7.21 15.65
CA ILE A 74 -23.80 -7.33 15.67
C ILE A 74 -23.35 -8.47 14.76
N GLU A 75 -24.02 -9.62 14.81
CA GLU A 75 -23.71 -10.77 13.95
C GLU A 75 -23.92 -10.44 12.47
N ALA A 76 -25.02 -9.75 12.13
CA ALA A 76 -25.28 -9.29 10.76
C ALA A 76 -24.20 -8.31 10.27
N LYS A 77 -23.77 -7.37 11.12
CA LYS A 77 -22.67 -6.45 10.80
C LYS A 77 -21.34 -7.19 10.59
N ARG A 78 -21.02 -8.19 11.42
CA ARG A 78 -19.81 -9.02 11.26
C ARG A 78 -19.84 -9.82 9.96
N LYS A 79 -20.97 -10.44 9.61
CA LYS A 79 -21.15 -11.16 8.34
C LYS A 79 -21.01 -10.22 7.12
N ALA A 80 -21.57 -9.01 7.20
CA ALA A 80 -21.42 -8.01 6.15
C ALA A 80 -19.96 -7.53 5.99
N ALA A 81 -19.26 -7.30 7.11
CA ALA A 81 -17.84 -6.91 7.09
C ALA A 81 -16.96 -8.03 6.51
N ALA A 82 -17.15 -9.28 6.91
CA ALA A 82 -16.42 -10.43 6.38
C ALA A 82 -16.64 -10.61 4.87
N LYS A 83 -17.87 -10.39 4.38
CA LYS A 83 -18.17 -10.44 2.93
C LYS A 83 -17.44 -9.33 2.17
N LYS A 84 -17.40 -8.11 2.71
CA LYS A 84 -16.66 -6.98 2.11
C LYS A 84 -15.16 -7.23 2.06
N GLU A 85 -14.59 -7.78 3.12
CA GLU A 85 -13.17 -8.13 3.18
C GLU A 85 -12.82 -9.23 2.17
N ALA A 86 -13.64 -10.28 2.07
CA ALA A 86 -13.46 -11.34 1.09
C ALA A 86 -13.51 -10.82 -0.36
N THR A 87 -14.41 -9.87 -0.67
CA THR A 87 -14.44 -9.24 -1.99
C THR A 87 -13.23 -8.34 -2.25
N ALA A 88 -12.75 -7.62 -1.24
CA ALA A 88 -11.57 -6.77 -1.37
C ALA A 88 -10.30 -7.61 -1.61
N ARG A 89 -10.15 -8.74 -0.90
CA ARG A 89 -9.03 -9.68 -1.11
C ARG A 89 -9.03 -10.27 -2.52
N LYS A 90 -10.20 -10.67 -3.04
CA LYS A 90 -10.33 -11.17 -4.43
C LYS A 90 -9.98 -10.09 -5.47
N ALA A 91 -10.38 -8.84 -5.23
CA ALA A 91 -10.05 -7.73 -6.11
C ALA A 91 -8.54 -7.41 -6.09
N ALA A 92 -7.91 -7.45 -4.91
CA ALA A 92 -6.47 -7.24 -4.75
C ALA A 92 -5.66 -8.35 -5.45
N GLU A 93 -6.08 -9.62 -5.31
CA GLU A 93 -5.42 -10.75 -5.98
C GLU A 93 -5.55 -10.67 -7.51
N ALA A 94 -6.73 -10.27 -8.02
CA ALA A 94 -6.92 -10.05 -9.46
C ALA A 94 -6.04 -8.91 -9.99
N LYS A 95 -5.90 -7.82 -9.23
CA LYS A 95 -5.02 -6.70 -9.59
C LYS A 95 -3.54 -7.12 -9.58
N ALA A 96 -3.10 -7.85 -8.55
CA ALA A 96 -1.73 -8.36 -8.46
C ALA A 96 -1.39 -9.31 -9.63
N LYS A 97 -2.32 -10.20 -10.01
CA LYS A 97 -2.16 -11.09 -11.18
C LYS A 97 -2.08 -10.30 -12.50
N ALA A 98 -2.87 -9.24 -12.65
CA ALA A 98 -2.81 -8.39 -13.84
C ALA A 98 -1.49 -7.61 -13.93
N GLU A 99 -1.01 -7.06 -12.82
CA GLU A 99 0.28 -6.35 -12.75
C GLU A 99 1.47 -7.29 -12.99
N ALA A 100 1.46 -8.50 -12.44
CA ALA A 100 2.50 -9.50 -12.71
C ALA A 100 2.55 -9.89 -14.20
N LYS A 101 1.38 -10.08 -14.83
CA LYS A 101 1.31 -10.39 -16.27
C LYS A 101 1.79 -9.22 -17.14
N ALA A 102 1.53 -7.98 -16.74
CA ALA A 102 2.01 -6.79 -17.43
C ALA A 102 3.54 -6.66 -17.33
N LYS A 103 4.12 -6.88 -16.15
CA LYS A 103 5.58 -6.85 -15.94
C LYS A 103 6.29 -7.94 -16.75
N ALA A 104 5.78 -9.18 -16.74
CA ALA A 104 6.33 -10.27 -17.52
C ALA A 104 6.30 -10.01 -19.04
N LYS A 105 5.26 -9.32 -19.53
CA LYS A 105 5.19 -8.91 -20.94
C LYS A 105 6.26 -7.88 -21.29
N LEU A 106 6.46 -6.87 -20.43
CA LEU A 106 7.48 -5.84 -20.64
C LEU A 106 8.91 -6.40 -20.62
N GLU A 107 9.22 -7.34 -19.70
CA GLU A 107 10.54 -8.00 -19.68
C GLU A 107 10.78 -8.85 -20.94
N LYS A 108 9.73 -9.53 -21.45
CA LYS A 108 9.83 -10.29 -22.69
C LYS A 108 10.05 -9.37 -23.90
N GLU A 109 9.42 -8.21 -23.93
CA GLU A 109 9.63 -7.22 -25.00
C GLU A 109 11.02 -6.57 -24.91
N ALA A 110 11.50 -6.23 -23.70
CA ALA A 110 12.82 -5.67 -23.49
C ALA A 110 13.95 -6.66 -23.84
N SER A 111 13.81 -7.94 -23.49
CA SER A 111 14.79 -8.97 -23.87
C SER A 111 14.81 -9.22 -25.38
N ALA A 112 13.64 -9.18 -26.05
CA ALA A 112 13.58 -9.27 -27.51
C ALA A 112 14.25 -8.08 -28.21
N GLN A 113 14.10 -6.86 -27.67
CA GLN A 113 14.78 -5.67 -28.20
C GLN A 113 16.30 -5.75 -28.04
N LYS A 114 16.80 -6.15 -26.87
CA LYS A 114 18.24 -6.34 -26.63
C LYS A 114 18.85 -7.38 -27.58
N ALA A 115 18.17 -8.51 -27.76
CA ALA A 115 18.63 -9.55 -28.70
C ALA A 115 18.65 -9.05 -30.16
N ALA A 116 17.69 -8.20 -30.56
CA ALA A 116 17.66 -7.59 -31.88
C ALA A 116 18.78 -6.57 -32.08
N GLU A 117 19.08 -5.76 -31.07
CA GLU A 117 20.16 -4.76 -31.09
C GLU A 117 21.54 -5.43 -31.15
N GLU A 118 21.78 -6.46 -30.33
CA GLU A 118 23.03 -7.21 -30.34
C GLU A 118 23.26 -7.90 -31.70
N LYS A 119 22.20 -8.49 -32.26
CA LYS A 119 22.26 -9.09 -33.60
C LYS A 119 22.51 -8.04 -34.69
N ALA A 120 21.94 -6.84 -34.56
CA ALA A 120 22.19 -5.74 -35.49
C ALA A 120 23.64 -5.23 -35.40
N LEU A 121 24.19 -5.13 -34.19
CA LEU A 121 25.58 -4.73 -33.95
C LEU A 121 26.57 -5.78 -34.48
N ALA A 122 26.32 -7.07 -34.23
CA ALA A 122 27.11 -8.17 -34.80
C ALA A 122 27.07 -8.16 -36.34
N ALA A 123 25.89 -7.94 -36.94
CA ALA A 123 25.76 -7.81 -38.39
C ALA A 123 26.47 -6.55 -38.95
N ALA A 124 26.49 -5.45 -38.21
CA ALA A 124 27.22 -4.24 -38.60
C ALA A 124 28.73 -4.44 -38.59
N ILE A 125 29.25 -5.16 -37.58
CA ILE A 125 30.67 -5.54 -37.49
C ILE A 125 31.04 -6.48 -38.65
N ALA A 126 30.22 -7.49 -38.96
CA ALA A 126 30.47 -8.37 -40.10
C ALA A 126 30.46 -7.63 -41.46
N ARG A 127 29.68 -6.55 -41.58
CA ARG A 127 29.64 -5.68 -42.77
C ARG A 127 30.81 -4.70 -42.87
N ARG A 128 31.54 -4.43 -41.77
CA ARG A 128 32.86 -3.79 -41.79
C ARG A 128 33.93 -4.75 -42.35
N GLY A 129 33.73 -5.26 -43.56
CA GLY A 129 34.79 -5.95 -44.31
C GLY A 129 36.07 -5.10 -44.37
N LYS A 130 37.23 -5.76 -44.33
CA LYS A 130 38.58 -5.17 -44.32
C LYS A 130 38.69 -3.96 -45.24
N ALA A 131 39.26 -2.85 -44.74
CA ALA A 131 39.47 -1.63 -45.50
C ALA A 131 40.19 -1.97 -46.81
N LYS A 132 39.60 -1.58 -47.94
CA LYS A 132 40.23 -1.79 -49.26
C LYS A 132 41.24 -0.66 -49.49
N PRO A 133 42.43 -0.95 -50.04
CA PRO A 133 43.38 0.08 -50.42
C PRO A 133 42.74 1.05 -51.43
N SER A 134 43.11 2.33 -51.37
CA SER A 134 42.44 3.39 -52.14
C SER A 134 42.78 3.38 -53.64
N GLY A 135 43.78 2.60 -54.05
CA GLY A 135 44.25 2.60 -55.44
C GLY A 135 45.00 1.36 -55.88
N PRO A 136 45.44 1.34 -57.15
CA PRO A 136 46.22 0.25 -57.75
C PRO A 136 47.51 -0.03 -56.97
N ARG A 137 47.94 -1.29 -56.95
CA ARG A 137 49.18 -1.70 -56.28
C ARG A 137 50.39 -1.25 -57.08
N HIS A 138 51.30 -0.51 -56.46
CA HIS A 138 52.56 -0.13 -57.08
C HIS A 138 53.58 -1.27 -56.92
N PRO A 139 54.29 -1.70 -57.97
CA PRO A 139 55.18 -2.86 -57.92
C PRO A 139 56.34 -2.72 -56.91
N LYS A 140 56.84 -1.50 -56.70
CA LYS A 140 57.97 -1.22 -55.78
C LYS A 140 57.57 -0.70 -54.39
N LEU A 141 56.36 -0.14 -54.26
CA LEU A 141 55.94 0.60 -53.06
C LEU A 141 54.71 -0.01 -52.37
N GLY A 142 54.04 -0.98 -53.00
CA GLY A 142 52.86 -1.64 -52.44
C GLY A 142 51.58 -0.85 -52.61
N TYR A 143 50.63 -0.95 -51.68
CA TYR A 143 49.33 -0.31 -51.80
C TYR A 143 49.34 1.14 -51.31
N LYS A 144 48.54 1.98 -51.98
CA LYS A 144 48.32 3.37 -51.59
C LYS A 144 47.16 3.48 -50.58
N TRP A 145 47.48 3.96 -49.39
CA TRP A 145 46.54 4.20 -48.31
C TRP A 145 46.36 5.70 -48.08
N GLU A 146 45.19 6.09 -47.57
CA GLU A 146 44.88 7.45 -47.14
C GLU A 146 44.53 7.40 -45.65
N CYS A 147 45.30 8.13 -44.84
CA CYS A 147 45.18 8.09 -43.39
C CYS A 147 43.80 8.59 -42.94
N PHE A 148 43.07 7.80 -42.13
CA PHE A 148 41.78 8.21 -41.59
C PHE A 148 41.86 9.38 -40.59
N ASN A 149 43.00 9.56 -39.92
CA ASN A 149 43.16 10.61 -38.89
C ASN A 149 43.69 11.92 -39.49
N CYS A 150 44.78 11.86 -40.27
CA CYS A 150 45.43 13.06 -40.83
C CYS A 150 45.22 13.28 -42.33
N THR A 151 44.46 12.43 -43.02
CA THR A 151 44.21 12.47 -44.49
C THR A 151 45.47 12.42 -45.37
N ALA A 152 46.64 12.13 -44.80
CA ALA A 152 47.87 11.97 -45.56
C ALA A 152 47.86 10.68 -46.38
N LYS A 153 48.27 10.76 -47.65
CA LYS A 153 48.41 9.60 -48.54
C LYS A 153 49.81 9.01 -48.39
N PHE A 154 49.90 7.71 -48.15
CA PHE A 154 51.17 7.00 -47.98
C PHE A 154 51.12 5.60 -48.61
N TYR A 155 52.29 4.98 -48.74
CA TYR A 155 52.42 3.61 -49.25
C TYR A 155 52.79 2.66 -48.12
N ASP A 156 52.28 1.43 -48.15
CA ASP A 156 52.56 0.42 -47.12
C ASP A 156 53.97 -0.19 -47.21
N LEU A 157 54.70 0.06 -48.30
CA LEU A 157 56.03 -0.52 -48.57
C LEU A 157 56.01 -2.05 -48.49
N ASN A 158 54.90 -2.69 -48.87
CA ASN A 158 54.65 -4.13 -48.73
C ASN A 158 54.69 -4.66 -47.29
N LYS A 159 54.58 -3.79 -46.27
CA LYS A 159 54.37 -4.25 -44.90
C LYS A 159 52.94 -4.74 -44.73
N GLU A 160 52.76 -5.74 -43.88
CA GLU A 160 51.42 -6.26 -43.60
C GLU A 160 50.56 -5.18 -42.93
N GLU A 161 51.12 -4.38 -42.03
CA GLU A 161 50.41 -3.33 -41.29
C GLU A 161 50.60 -1.94 -41.94
N PRO A 162 49.56 -1.37 -42.57
CA PRO A 162 49.62 -0.04 -43.16
C PRO A 162 49.50 1.05 -42.08
N VAL A 163 50.60 1.32 -41.38
CA VAL A 163 50.68 2.35 -40.34
C VAL A 163 51.03 3.71 -40.94
N CYS A 164 50.27 4.75 -40.58
CA CYS A 164 50.56 6.10 -41.04
C CYS A 164 51.86 6.65 -40.40
N PRO A 165 52.83 7.17 -41.18
CA PRO A 165 54.08 7.69 -40.63
C PRO A 165 53.94 9.03 -39.88
N LYS A 166 52.78 9.69 -39.93
CA LYS A 166 52.55 10.98 -39.25
C LYS A 166 51.91 10.85 -37.88
N CYS A 167 51.03 9.88 -37.72
CA CYS A 167 50.17 9.77 -36.53
C CYS A 167 50.03 8.32 -36.04
N GLU A 168 50.81 7.40 -36.62
CA GLU A 168 50.91 5.98 -36.22
C GLU A 168 49.58 5.21 -36.22
N ALA A 169 48.56 5.74 -36.90
CA ALA A 169 47.26 5.11 -36.97
C ALA A 169 47.23 3.99 -38.02
N ASP A 170 46.75 2.80 -37.63
CA ASP A 170 46.58 1.65 -38.53
C ASP A 170 45.36 1.83 -39.44
N GLN A 171 45.57 1.78 -40.75
CA GLN A 171 44.51 1.97 -41.74
C GLN A 171 43.59 0.74 -41.90
N ARG A 172 43.92 -0.41 -41.32
CA ARG A 172 43.05 -1.60 -41.30
C ARG A 172 41.84 -1.40 -40.40
N ASP A 173 42.01 -0.68 -39.30
CA ASP A 173 40.96 -0.32 -38.34
C ASP A 173 40.14 0.89 -38.78
N LYS A 174 40.33 1.38 -40.01
CA LYS A 174 39.54 2.49 -40.54
C LYS A 174 38.05 2.17 -40.36
N PRO A 175 37.32 2.91 -39.50
CA PRO A 175 35.90 2.74 -39.43
C PRO A 175 35.38 3.03 -40.84
N LYS A 176 34.66 2.07 -41.44
CA LYS A 176 33.82 2.42 -42.59
C LYS A 176 32.88 3.46 -42.03
N ASP A 177 33.15 4.72 -42.31
CA ASP A 177 32.21 5.80 -42.09
C ASP A 177 30.88 5.25 -42.59
N ALA A 178 29.96 5.00 -41.64
CA ALA A 178 28.60 4.60 -41.97
C ALA A 178 28.19 5.56 -43.07
N PRO A 179 27.80 5.08 -44.26
CA PRO A 179 27.75 5.89 -45.47
C PRO A 179 27.06 7.17 -45.07
N ALA A 180 27.84 8.26 -44.93
CA ALA A 180 27.29 9.52 -44.49
C ALA A 180 26.12 9.71 -45.41
N ASP A 181 24.92 9.79 -44.83
CA ASP A 181 23.66 9.75 -45.54
C ASP A 181 23.73 10.89 -46.55
N LYS A 182 24.33 10.60 -47.71
CA LYS A 182 24.11 11.23 -48.98
C LYS A 182 22.72 10.73 -49.29
N THR A 183 21.74 11.15 -48.48
CA THR A 183 20.56 11.87 -48.91
C THR A 183 20.84 12.25 -50.33
N LYS A 184 20.46 11.30 -51.19
CA LYS A 184 20.22 11.54 -52.58
C LYS A 184 19.28 12.72 -52.47
N LYS A 185 19.81 13.93 -52.66
CA LYS A 185 19.04 15.07 -53.13
C LYS A 185 18.51 14.58 -54.46
N LYS A 186 17.45 13.75 -54.40
CA LYS A 186 16.50 13.57 -55.48
C LYS A 186 16.16 15.01 -55.76
N LYS A 187 16.62 15.52 -56.90
CA LYS A 187 16.14 16.77 -57.45
C LYS A 187 14.63 16.59 -57.52
N VAL A 188 13.91 16.99 -56.47
CA VAL A 188 12.47 17.16 -56.54
C VAL A 188 12.34 18.28 -57.55
N LYS A 189 11.95 17.92 -58.78
CA LYS A 189 11.49 18.90 -59.76
C LYS A 189 10.39 19.66 -59.04
N ALA A 190 10.72 20.87 -58.57
CA ALA A 190 9.79 21.77 -57.96
C ALA A 190 8.70 22.00 -59.02
N LYS A 191 7.49 21.50 -58.72
CA LYS A 191 6.33 21.80 -59.54
C LYS A 191 6.06 23.28 -59.35
N VAL A 192 6.40 24.05 -60.38
CA VAL A 192 6.14 25.49 -60.51
C VAL A 192 4.70 25.74 -60.08
N ARG A 193 4.51 26.45 -58.97
CA ARG A 193 3.25 27.12 -58.68
C ARG A 193 3.21 28.36 -59.57
N PRO A 194 2.14 28.60 -60.34
CA PRO A 194 2.01 29.86 -61.07
C PRO A 194 1.96 31.00 -60.04
N MET A 195 2.93 31.92 -60.11
CA MET A 195 2.88 33.17 -59.35
C MET A 195 1.68 33.99 -59.84
N VAL A 196 0.90 34.48 -58.89
CA VAL A 196 -0.02 35.59 -59.10
C VAL A 196 0.82 36.86 -59.23
N PRO A 197 0.64 37.70 -60.28
CA PRO A 197 1.24 39.02 -60.33
C PRO A 197 0.57 39.91 -59.28
N ILE A 198 1.32 40.27 -58.24
CA ILE A 198 0.98 41.40 -57.38
C ILE A 198 1.86 42.54 -57.88
N TYR A 199 1.25 43.43 -58.66
CA TYR A 199 1.76 44.77 -58.94
C TYR A 199 0.74 45.76 -58.39
N ASP A 200 1.28 46.90 -57.95
CA ASP A 200 0.62 48.10 -57.43
C ASP A 200 0.07 48.04 -56.00
N ASP A 201 0.92 48.37 -55.04
CA ASP A 201 0.61 49.48 -54.13
C ASP A 201 1.91 50.21 -53.78
N GLU A 202 2.02 51.39 -54.37
CA GLU A 202 3.03 52.42 -54.17
C GLU A 202 2.89 53.02 -52.75
N ASP A 203 4.00 53.54 -52.20
CA ASP A 203 4.07 54.41 -51.00
C ASP A 203 4.44 53.78 -49.64
N SER A 204 5.75 53.59 -49.40
CA SER A 204 6.36 54.05 -48.14
C SER A 204 7.88 54.21 -48.26
N PRO A 205 8.46 55.41 -48.04
CA PRO A 205 9.90 55.64 -48.17
C PRO A 205 10.73 55.03 -47.01
N PRO A 206 12.02 54.75 -47.25
CA PRO A 206 12.89 54.01 -46.35
C PRO A 206 13.47 54.89 -45.22
N ALA A 207 13.41 54.40 -43.99
CA ALA A 207 14.22 54.91 -42.89
C ALA A 207 15.32 53.90 -42.53
N ASP A 208 16.54 54.30 -42.90
CA ASP A 208 17.84 53.86 -42.41
C ASP A 208 17.86 53.58 -40.90
N ASP A 209 18.43 52.43 -40.48
CA ASP A 209 19.30 52.40 -39.29
C ASP A 209 20.26 51.19 -39.35
N PRO A 210 21.52 51.38 -39.75
CA PRO A 210 22.57 50.38 -39.68
C PRO A 210 23.50 50.64 -38.48
N ASP A 211 23.06 50.46 -37.23
CA ASP A 211 24.02 50.31 -36.11
C ASP A 211 23.46 49.50 -34.93
N ARG A 212 23.76 48.20 -34.91
CA ARG A 212 24.04 47.54 -33.62
C ARG A 212 25.09 46.45 -33.77
N SER A 213 26.30 46.96 -33.96
CA SER A 213 27.56 46.30 -33.69
C SER A 213 27.58 45.62 -32.32
N ALA A 214 28.35 44.53 -32.29
CA ALA A 214 28.83 43.76 -31.16
C ALA A 214 28.91 44.48 -29.80
N SER A 215 28.48 43.78 -28.74
CA SER A 215 29.26 43.77 -27.51
C SER A 215 29.30 42.36 -26.93
N ASP A 216 30.53 41.88 -26.92
CA ASP A 216 31.11 40.85 -26.10
C ASP A 216 30.57 40.85 -24.66
N GLY A 217 30.24 39.65 -24.16
CA GLY A 217 29.82 39.37 -22.80
C GLY A 217 30.61 38.21 -22.23
N SER A 218 31.95 38.24 -22.38
CA SER A 218 32.88 37.47 -21.57
C SER A 218 32.69 37.86 -20.09
N GLY A 219 32.06 36.96 -19.32
CA GLY A 219 31.82 37.09 -17.88
C GLY A 219 32.30 35.87 -17.11
N ARG A 220 33.60 35.58 -17.21
CA ARG A 220 34.31 34.60 -16.38
C ARG A 220 34.78 35.28 -15.09
N THR A 221 34.10 35.01 -13.99
CA THR A 221 34.61 35.12 -12.61
C THR A 221 34.08 33.86 -11.89
N ALA A 222 34.81 32.80 -11.56
CA ALA A 222 36.11 32.71 -10.88
C ALA A 222 36.15 33.55 -9.59
N ALA A 223 35.37 33.13 -8.58
CA ALA A 223 35.70 33.23 -7.15
C ALA A 223 34.48 32.81 -6.32
N THR A 224 34.56 31.62 -5.71
CA THR A 224 34.21 31.25 -4.32
C THR A 224 33.80 29.78 -4.26
N GLU A 225 34.75 28.91 -4.61
CA GLU A 225 34.75 27.47 -4.30
C GLU A 225 35.60 27.25 -3.04
N ALA A 226 35.23 27.94 -1.95
CA ALA A 226 35.89 27.82 -0.65
C ALA A 226 34.93 28.32 0.43
N SER A 227 34.02 27.46 0.93
CA SER A 227 33.39 27.63 2.26
C SER A 227 32.36 26.55 2.67
N LEU A 228 32.28 25.35 2.08
CA LEU A 228 31.27 24.38 2.56
C LEU A 228 31.70 22.92 2.66
N PHE A 229 33.00 22.65 2.60
CA PHE A 229 33.57 21.39 3.07
C PHE A 229 34.78 21.74 3.94
N GLU A 230 34.88 21.07 5.09
CA GLU A 230 35.88 21.22 6.18
C GLU A 230 35.52 22.25 7.27
N ASP A 231 34.90 21.78 8.36
CA ASP A 231 35.56 21.74 9.68
C ASP A 231 34.76 20.90 10.71
N ALA A 232 35.50 20.23 11.60
CA ALA A 232 35.11 19.39 12.75
C ALA A 232 34.61 17.97 12.42
N THR A 233 35.45 16.92 12.35
CA THR A 233 36.42 16.41 13.36
C THR A 233 35.75 16.21 14.74
N GLU A 234 35.95 15.17 15.54
CA GLU A 234 36.88 14.05 15.58
C GLU A 234 36.37 13.13 16.73
N ASP A 235 36.97 11.94 16.85
CA ASP A 235 37.14 11.14 18.07
C ASP A 235 36.28 9.89 18.38
N GLN A 236 37.06 8.81 18.52
CA GLN A 236 36.88 7.49 19.16
C GLN A 236 36.35 6.35 18.29
N ASP A 237 37.20 5.60 17.57
CA ASP A 237 38.31 4.71 17.98
C ASP A 237 37.86 3.36 18.58
N VAL A 238 38.64 2.32 18.22
CA VAL A 238 38.81 1.02 18.91
C VAL A 238 37.70 -0.02 18.57
N VAL A 239 37.94 -1.14 17.86
CA VAL A 239 39.12 -1.99 17.68
C VAL A 239 39.00 -2.88 16.43
N ASP A 240 40.14 -3.03 15.76
CA ASP A 240 40.60 -4.24 15.06
C ASP A 240 40.35 -5.53 15.84
N VAL A 241 39.67 -6.50 15.23
CA VAL A 241 40.00 -7.93 15.42
C VAL A 241 39.90 -8.68 14.09
N VAL A 242 41.05 -8.77 13.43
CA VAL A 242 41.65 -10.01 12.88
C VAL A 242 40.89 -10.76 11.78
N ASP A 243 41.29 -10.43 10.56
CA ASP A 243 41.76 -11.36 9.53
C ASP A 243 41.89 -12.84 9.96
N VAL A 244 40.96 -13.70 9.52
CA VAL A 244 41.22 -15.15 9.37
C VAL A 244 40.88 -15.54 7.93
N VAL A 245 41.88 -15.32 7.08
CA VAL A 245 42.40 -16.22 6.05
C VAL A 245 41.58 -17.49 5.74
N GLU A 246 41.27 -17.60 4.44
CA GLU A 246 41.00 -18.82 3.69
C GLU A 246 41.81 -20.05 4.14
N LYS A 247 41.11 -21.14 4.45
CA LYS A 247 41.46 -22.45 3.86
C LYS A 247 40.26 -23.38 3.93
N GLY A 248 39.83 -23.85 2.77
CA GLY A 248 38.76 -24.83 2.66
C GLY A 248 39.12 -26.14 3.34
N ASP A 249 38.10 -26.86 3.79
CA ASP A 249 38.11 -28.32 3.67
C ASP A 249 36.67 -28.85 3.73
N SER A 250 36.42 -29.74 2.79
CA SER A 250 35.24 -30.57 2.63
C SER A 250 34.95 -31.39 3.89
N ALA A 251 33.71 -31.35 4.40
CA ALA A 251 32.93 -32.53 4.77
C ALA A 251 31.65 -32.16 5.55
N LYS A 252 30.51 -32.50 4.95
CA LYS A 252 29.53 -33.42 5.57
C LYS A 252 29.11 -33.10 7.01
N LEU A 253 28.28 -32.07 7.21
CA LEU A 253 27.40 -32.01 8.37
C LEU A 253 25.98 -31.66 7.95
N GLY A 254 25.04 -32.44 8.49
CA GLY A 254 23.69 -32.61 8.00
C GLY A 254 22.88 -31.34 7.97
N HIS A 255 22.11 -31.23 6.89
CA HIS A 255 20.89 -30.44 6.82
C HIS A 255 19.93 -30.94 7.90
N VAL A 256 19.98 -30.29 9.07
CA VAL A 256 18.89 -30.33 10.04
C VAL A 256 17.73 -29.61 9.38
N VAL A 257 16.73 -30.40 9.01
CA VAL A 257 15.39 -29.93 8.71
C VAL A 257 14.81 -29.47 10.05
N ASP A 258 14.92 -28.17 10.36
CA ASP A 258 14.07 -27.54 11.36
C ASP A 258 12.65 -27.44 10.79
N ASP A 259 11.94 -28.56 10.93
CA ASP A 259 10.48 -28.66 10.84
C ASP A 259 9.90 -27.98 12.10
N ASP A 260 9.92 -26.64 12.18
CA ASP A 260 9.19 -25.89 13.21
C ASP A 260 7.70 -25.85 12.85
N ALA A 261 7.11 -27.03 12.96
CA ALA A 261 5.69 -27.23 12.96
C ALA A 261 5.07 -26.60 14.21
N SER A 262 4.36 -25.49 14.00
CA SER A 262 3.01 -25.32 14.55
C SER A 262 2.86 -25.49 16.07
N GLY A 263 3.35 -24.51 16.83
CA GLY A 263 2.92 -24.33 18.23
C GLY A 263 1.44 -23.88 18.32
N PRO A 264 0.55 -24.59 19.03
CA PRO A 264 -0.76 -24.06 19.38
C PRO A 264 -0.61 -23.00 20.49
N ARG A 265 -0.80 -21.71 20.15
CA ARG A 265 -1.01 -20.64 21.12
C ARG A 265 -2.39 -20.81 21.77
N ALA A 266 -2.48 -21.67 22.79
CA ALA A 266 -3.65 -21.81 23.64
C ALA A 266 -3.22 -21.76 25.12
N GLY A 267 -3.24 -20.57 25.70
CA GLY A 267 -2.95 -20.34 27.10
C GLY A 267 -3.54 -19.01 27.54
N SER A 268 -4.82 -19.04 27.87
CA SER A 268 -5.61 -17.93 28.37
C SER A 268 -5.07 -17.44 29.71
N LEU A 269 -4.42 -16.26 29.72
CA LEU A 269 -4.28 -15.46 30.93
C LEU A 269 -5.69 -15.05 31.40
N LYS A 270 -6.16 -15.68 32.48
CA LYS A 270 -7.22 -15.13 33.32
C LYS A 270 -6.60 -14.00 34.13
N ILE A 271 -6.87 -12.78 33.71
CA ILE A 271 -6.67 -11.57 34.51
C ILE A 271 -8.09 -11.08 34.84
N GLU A 272 -8.25 -10.57 36.07
CA GLU A 272 -9.38 -9.77 36.58
C GLU A 272 -10.50 -10.53 37.30
N ASP A 273 -10.20 -11.01 38.50
CA ASP A 273 -11.11 -10.89 39.65
C ASP A 273 -10.48 -9.88 40.62
N ILE A 274 -10.67 -8.60 40.29
CA ILE A 274 -10.53 -7.47 41.22
C ILE A 274 -11.92 -6.84 41.34
N ASP A 275 -12.25 -6.47 42.57
CA ASP A 275 -13.43 -5.73 43.07
C ASP A 275 -14.69 -6.53 43.42
N GLY A 276 -14.98 -6.59 44.73
CA GLY A 276 -16.38 -6.69 45.17
C GLY A 276 -16.66 -7.24 46.57
N LYS A 277 -16.27 -6.48 47.61
CA LYS A 277 -17.12 -6.08 48.76
C LYS A 277 -17.84 -7.14 49.62
#